data_AF-A0A444TZG4-F1
#
_entry.id   AF-A0A444TZG4-F1
#
_cell.length_a   1.000
_cell.length_b   1.000
_cell.length_c   1.000
_cell.angle_alpha   90.00
_cell.angle_beta   90.00
_cell.angle_gamma   90.00
#
_symmetry.space_group_name_H-M   'P 1'
#
loop_
_entity.id
_entity.type
_entity.pdbx_description
1 polymer ?
#
loop_
_entity_poly.entity_id
_entity_poly.type
_entity_poly.pdbx_seq_one_letter_code
_entity_poly.pdbx_strand_id
1 'polypeptide(L)'
;MILEHTASVLGCSILDQKLALHLDEHDALQHLRQHFLVPKVKDLPYTDLSCVDEKEECVYLVGNSLGLQPKHVKTYINEELDKWHKMGVHGHFEGSRPWALGDECIVDLMANVVGGRVEEVALMNALTVNLHLLLGEETLRMEDIISMIEKEGDLIAVILFSGVQYYTGQLFDMPAITKAGHKKYMNSGAGSLAGAFIHEKHAKSIQPVLIGWWGHEMKTRFLMDNKLQLSPGINGYRISNPSILLVCALQASLEIFNQTSMKALRKKSVLLTGYLECLIKQCYTKDESDPQKPYVKIITPSNVEERGCQLSLVFSVPIKTVYKELEKRGVACDMREPNVLRIAPVPLYNSFSDVYRFINILGCALTASQKEQA
;
A
#
# COMPACT_ATOMS: atom_id res chain seq x y z
N MET A 1 9.28 -23.84 -9.04
CA MET A 1 10.70 -23.71 -9.45
C MET A 1 11.62 -23.18 -8.35
N ILE A 2 11.61 -21.88 -7.97
CA ILE A 2 12.55 -21.37 -6.94
C ILE A 2 12.34 -22.07 -5.58
N LEU A 3 11.12 -22.07 -5.05
CA LEU A 3 10.81 -22.63 -3.73
C LEU A 3 11.12 -24.14 -3.63
N GLU A 4 10.73 -24.91 -4.64
CA GLU A 4 11.00 -26.35 -4.73
C GLU A 4 12.49 -26.65 -4.81
N HIS A 5 13.23 -25.88 -5.62
CA HIS A 5 14.67 -26.04 -5.73
C HIS A 5 15.36 -25.73 -4.40
N THR A 6 15.02 -24.61 -3.75
CA THR A 6 15.57 -24.26 -2.44
C THR A 6 15.24 -25.31 -1.38
N ALA A 7 13.99 -25.79 -1.32
CA ALA A 7 13.59 -26.85 -0.39
C ALA A 7 14.38 -28.15 -0.62
N SER A 8 14.58 -28.54 -1.88
CA SER A 8 15.38 -29.70 -2.28
C SER A 8 16.85 -29.55 -1.85
N VAL A 9 17.47 -28.39 -2.09
CA VAL A 9 18.85 -28.09 -1.65
C VAL A 9 18.97 -28.14 -0.13
N LEU A 10 17.94 -27.72 0.61
CA LEU A 10 17.90 -27.78 2.07
C LEU A 10 17.56 -29.16 2.62
N GLY A 11 17.17 -30.11 1.77
CA GLY A 11 16.70 -31.45 2.16
C GLY A 11 15.43 -31.40 3.03
N CYS A 12 14.52 -30.44 2.79
CA CYS A 12 13.28 -30.30 3.55
C CYS A 12 12.05 -30.19 2.63
N SER A 13 10.86 -30.30 3.23
CA SER A 13 9.60 -30.03 2.53
C SER A 13 9.41 -28.52 2.30
N ILE A 14 8.58 -28.14 1.33
CA ILE A 14 8.13 -26.75 1.16
C ILE A 14 7.31 -26.28 2.37
N LEU A 15 6.64 -27.20 3.05
CA LEU A 15 5.85 -26.93 4.26
C LEU A 15 6.69 -26.86 5.54
N ASP A 16 8.02 -26.98 5.42
CA ASP A 16 8.92 -26.95 6.57
C ASP A 16 9.28 -25.51 6.94
N GLN A 17 9.26 -25.19 8.24
CA GLN A 17 9.69 -23.89 8.76
C GLN A 17 11.13 -23.55 8.34
N LYS A 18 11.98 -24.56 8.16
CA LYS A 18 13.37 -24.41 7.69
C LYS A 18 13.47 -23.62 6.39
N LEU A 19 12.52 -23.80 5.46
CA LEU A 19 12.51 -23.05 4.20
C LEU A 19 12.22 -21.56 4.45
N ALA A 20 11.24 -21.24 5.30
CA ALA A 20 10.91 -19.85 5.63
C ALA A 20 12.09 -19.12 6.27
N LEU A 21 12.75 -19.77 7.25
CA LEU A 21 13.93 -19.23 7.92
C LEU A 21 15.07 -18.98 6.94
N HIS A 22 15.35 -19.94 6.04
CA HIS A 22 16.37 -19.79 5.03
C HIS A 22 16.07 -18.63 4.06
N LEU A 23 14.81 -18.47 3.63
CA LEU A 23 14.40 -17.36 2.77
C LEU A 23 14.53 -16.00 3.47
N ASP A 24 14.27 -15.94 4.78
CA ASP A 24 14.49 -14.73 5.58
C ASP A 24 15.98 -14.40 5.73
N GLU A 25 16.83 -15.39 6.01
CA GLU A 25 18.29 -15.21 6.10
C GLU A 25 18.91 -14.66 4.80
N HIS A 26 18.31 -15.01 3.65
CA HIS A 26 18.76 -14.58 2.32
C HIS A 26 17.97 -13.37 1.78
N ASP A 27 17.08 -12.78 2.58
CA ASP A 27 16.38 -11.56 2.21
C ASP A 27 17.26 -10.32 2.42
N ALA A 28 17.79 -9.78 1.33
CA ALA A 28 18.57 -8.55 1.33
C ALA A 28 17.80 -7.33 1.92
N LEU A 29 16.47 -7.37 1.96
CA LEU A 29 15.62 -6.29 2.48
C LEU A 29 15.16 -6.52 3.93
N GLN A 30 15.60 -7.59 4.61
CA GLN A 30 15.13 -7.92 5.96
C GLN A 30 15.37 -6.78 6.97
N HIS A 31 16.47 -6.06 6.78
CA HIS A 31 16.87 -4.93 7.63
C HIS A 31 15.82 -3.80 7.63
N LEU A 32 15.01 -3.67 6.57
CA LEU A 32 14.02 -2.59 6.48
C LEU A 32 12.90 -2.73 7.52
N ARG A 33 12.60 -3.97 7.97
CA ARG A 33 11.58 -4.22 9.01
C ARG A 33 11.88 -3.44 10.29
N GLN A 34 13.16 -3.26 10.62
CA GLN A 34 13.58 -2.58 11.85
C GLN A 34 13.12 -1.12 11.91
N HIS A 35 12.74 -0.51 10.78
CA HIS A 35 12.25 0.86 10.74
C HIS A 35 10.77 1.01 11.06
N PHE A 36 10.04 -0.10 11.25
CA PHE A 36 8.60 -0.09 11.52
C PHE A 36 8.27 -0.49 12.96
N LEU A 37 7.15 0.02 13.46
CA LEU A 37 6.53 -0.39 14.71
C LEU A 37 5.49 -1.48 14.41
N VAL A 38 5.85 -2.75 14.65
CA VAL A 38 4.93 -3.89 14.52
C VAL A 38 4.17 -4.06 15.84
N PRO A 39 2.81 -4.11 15.83
CA PRO A 39 2.05 -4.35 17.05
C PRO A 39 2.38 -5.70 17.70
N LYS A 40 2.31 -5.76 19.03
CA LYS A 40 2.34 -7.04 19.76
C LYS A 40 0.96 -7.66 19.78
N VAL A 41 0.88 -8.99 19.82
CA VAL A 41 -0.40 -9.70 19.86
C VAL A 41 -1.24 -9.28 21.07
N LYS A 42 -0.61 -9.02 22.22
CA LYS A 42 -1.31 -8.59 23.45
C LYS A 42 -1.97 -7.22 23.36
N ASP A 43 -1.53 -6.37 22.44
CA ASP A 43 -2.05 -5.02 22.29
C ASP A 43 -3.21 -4.97 21.25
N LEU A 44 -3.51 -6.09 20.59
CA LEU A 44 -4.61 -6.18 19.63
C LEU A 44 -5.96 -6.39 20.34
N PRO A 45 -7.05 -5.72 19.88
CA PRO A 45 -8.32 -5.66 20.62
C PRO A 45 -9.07 -6.99 20.73
N TYR A 46 -8.82 -7.94 19.83
CA TYR A 46 -9.59 -9.18 19.72
C TYR A 46 -8.77 -10.44 19.97
N THR A 47 -7.50 -10.28 20.35
CA THR A 47 -6.61 -11.40 20.61
C THR A 47 -6.98 -12.10 21.91
N ASP A 48 -7.02 -13.43 21.86
CA ASP A 48 -7.22 -14.29 23.02
C ASP A 48 -5.85 -14.73 23.55
N LEU A 49 -5.43 -14.13 24.66
CA LEU A 49 -4.13 -14.40 25.29
C LEU A 49 -3.95 -15.85 25.75
N SER A 50 -5.02 -16.65 25.86
CA SER A 50 -4.90 -18.06 26.21
C SER A 50 -4.34 -18.94 25.08
N CYS A 51 -4.31 -18.42 23.84
CA CYS A 51 -3.88 -19.16 22.66
C CYS A 51 -2.68 -18.55 21.92
N VAL A 52 -2.04 -17.52 22.48
CA VAL A 52 -0.87 -16.84 21.89
C VAL A 52 0.21 -16.55 22.95
N ASP A 53 1.45 -16.39 22.52
CA ASP A 53 2.51 -15.81 23.37
C ASP A 53 2.41 -14.28 23.32
N GLU A 54 2.10 -13.65 24.46
CA GLU A 54 1.93 -12.19 24.59
C GLU A 54 3.15 -11.36 24.16
N LYS A 55 4.35 -11.96 24.11
CA LYS A 55 5.59 -11.28 23.71
C LYS A 55 5.76 -11.21 22.19
N GLU A 56 5.03 -12.03 21.45
CA GLU A 56 5.13 -12.10 20.00
C GLU A 56 4.57 -10.86 19.30
N GLU A 57 5.17 -10.54 18.16
CA GLU A 57 4.58 -9.60 17.22
C GLU A 57 3.41 -10.26 16.49
N CYS A 58 2.39 -9.45 16.21
CA CYS A 58 1.26 -9.90 15.42
C CYS A 58 1.69 -10.22 13.99
N VAL A 59 0.93 -11.09 13.34
CA VAL A 59 1.09 -11.36 11.91
C VAL A 59 0.31 -10.28 11.15
N TYR A 60 0.99 -9.20 10.78
CA TYR A 60 0.38 -8.03 10.17
C TYR A 60 0.33 -8.13 8.64
N LEU A 61 -0.81 -8.52 8.09
CA LEU A 61 -0.99 -8.75 6.64
C LEU A 61 -2.07 -7.84 6.04
N VAL A 62 -2.22 -6.65 6.62
CA VAL A 62 -3.22 -5.63 6.24
C VAL A 62 -2.58 -4.29 5.80
N GLY A 63 -1.30 -4.34 5.43
CA GLY A 63 -0.53 -3.18 4.94
C GLY A 63 -1.07 -2.52 3.68
N ASN A 64 -1.85 -3.27 2.89
CA ASN A 64 -2.62 -2.80 1.74
C ASN A 64 -3.83 -1.94 2.13
N SER A 65 -4.22 -1.90 3.41
CA SER A 65 -5.31 -1.08 3.94
C SER A 65 -4.75 0.09 4.75
N LEU A 66 -3.97 -0.24 5.79
CA LEU A 66 -3.25 0.71 6.62
C LEU A 66 -1.82 0.20 6.80
N GLY A 67 -0.84 0.96 6.34
CA GLY A 67 0.57 0.61 6.51
C GLY A 67 1.04 0.75 7.96
N LEU A 68 2.04 -0.05 8.35
CA LEU A 68 2.68 0.08 9.67
C LEU A 68 3.36 1.43 9.84
N GLN A 69 3.41 1.93 11.06
CA GLN A 69 4.02 3.23 11.36
C GLN A 69 5.56 3.16 11.28
N PRO A 70 6.22 4.02 10.49
CA PRO A 70 7.66 4.23 10.58
C PRO A 70 8.07 4.82 11.94
N LYS A 71 9.16 4.33 12.52
CA LYS A 71 9.66 4.77 13.84
C LYS A 71 9.97 6.27 13.90
N HIS A 72 10.43 6.85 12.79
CA HIS A 72 10.82 8.28 12.71
C HIS A 72 9.63 9.25 12.64
N VAL A 73 8.39 8.78 12.43
CA VAL A 73 7.21 9.67 12.35
C VAL A 73 7.10 10.58 13.57
N LYS A 74 7.27 10.02 14.77
CA LYS A 74 7.19 10.79 16.03
C LYS A 74 8.28 11.84 16.11
N THR A 75 9.50 11.49 15.70
CA THR A 75 10.65 12.41 15.69
C THR A 75 10.38 13.59 14.77
N TYR A 76 9.97 13.34 13.52
CA TYR A 76 9.76 14.41 12.54
C TYR A 76 8.59 15.32 12.92
N ILE A 77 7.50 14.77 13.46
CA ILE A 77 6.40 15.58 13.99
C ILE A 77 6.91 16.48 15.13
N ASN A 78 7.68 15.92 16.07
CA ASN A 78 8.20 16.70 17.21
C ASN A 78 9.17 17.81 16.75
N GLU A 79 10.00 17.58 15.73
CA GLU A 79 10.86 18.61 15.15
C GLU A 79 10.05 19.83 14.68
N GLU A 80 8.92 19.60 14.00
CA GLU A 80 8.07 20.67 13.49
C GLU A 80 7.21 21.32 14.58
N LEU A 81 6.77 20.57 15.60
CA LEU A 81 6.10 21.12 16.77
C LEU A 81 7.05 22.01 17.58
N ASP A 82 8.30 21.58 17.76
CA ASP A 82 9.35 22.37 18.41
C ASP A 82 9.66 23.65 17.61
N LYS A 83 9.74 23.54 16.28
CA LYS A 83 9.92 24.71 15.41
C LYS A 83 8.76 25.67 15.54
N TRP A 84 7.52 25.17 15.55
CA TRP A 84 6.33 26.00 15.73
C TRP A 84 6.35 26.74 17.07
N HIS A 85 6.66 26.03 18.15
CA HIS A 85 6.81 26.63 19.47
C HIS A 85 7.91 27.72 19.51
N LYS A 86 9.07 27.47 18.90
CA LYS A 86 10.24 28.36 18.98
C LYS A 86 10.21 29.54 18.02
N MET A 87 9.68 29.36 16.82
CA MET A 87 9.81 30.30 15.71
C MET A 87 8.48 30.89 15.24
N GLY A 88 7.34 30.33 15.67
CA GLY A 88 6.03 30.78 15.23
C GLY A 88 5.93 30.86 13.71
N VAL A 89 5.49 32.02 13.20
CA VAL A 89 5.33 32.27 11.75
C VAL A 89 6.63 32.15 10.95
N HIS A 90 7.80 32.35 11.57
CA HIS A 90 9.09 32.26 10.87
C HIS A 90 9.40 30.85 10.39
N GLY A 91 8.76 29.81 10.97
CA GLY A 91 8.85 28.42 10.48
C GLY A 91 8.36 28.22 9.04
N HIS A 92 7.62 29.18 8.46
CA HIS A 92 7.26 29.14 7.05
C HIS A 92 8.46 29.13 6.11
N PHE A 93 9.54 29.80 6.47
CA PHE A 93 10.71 29.99 5.60
C PHE A 93 12.00 29.42 6.18
N GLU A 94 11.98 28.97 7.43
CA GLU A 94 13.16 28.52 8.16
C GLU A 94 13.14 27.03 8.51
N GLY A 95 14.35 26.49 8.76
CA GLY A 95 14.59 25.13 9.20
C GLY A 95 14.71 24.10 8.07
N SER A 96 14.78 22.82 8.44
CA SER A 96 14.95 21.70 7.50
C SER A 96 13.77 21.50 6.56
N ARG A 97 12.55 21.87 7.00
CA ARG A 97 11.31 21.77 6.23
C ARG A 97 10.55 23.10 6.25
N PRO A 98 11.00 24.13 5.51
CA PRO A 98 10.27 25.40 5.44
C PRO A 98 8.81 25.14 5.05
N TRP A 99 7.84 25.54 5.86
CA TRP A 99 6.44 25.12 5.64
C TRP A 99 5.85 25.65 4.34
N ALA A 100 6.40 26.74 3.79
CA ALA A 100 6.02 27.27 2.49
C ALA A 100 6.34 26.29 1.32
N LEU A 101 7.31 25.39 1.54
CA LEU A 101 7.83 24.43 0.57
C LEU A 101 7.74 22.98 1.08
N GLY A 102 7.00 22.73 2.16
CA GLY A 102 7.08 21.45 2.89
C GLY A 102 6.80 20.22 2.02
N ASP A 103 5.85 20.32 1.09
CA ASP A 103 5.56 19.29 0.10
C ASP A 103 6.66 19.14 -0.97
N GLU A 104 7.26 20.24 -1.41
CA GLU A 104 8.37 20.24 -2.39
C GLU A 104 9.68 19.72 -1.80
N CYS A 105 9.90 19.83 -0.50
CA CYS A 105 11.10 19.31 0.16
C CYS A 105 11.24 17.79 0.08
N ILE A 106 10.17 17.06 -0.23
CA ILE A 106 10.13 15.58 -0.21
C ILE A 106 9.57 14.96 -1.50
N VAL A 107 9.30 15.80 -2.50
CA VAL A 107 8.63 15.38 -3.74
C VAL A 107 9.52 14.48 -4.61
N ASP A 108 10.83 14.69 -4.55
CA ASP A 108 11.86 13.87 -5.22
C ASP A 108 11.82 12.42 -4.75
N LEU A 109 11.63 12.20 -3.45
CA LEU A 109 11.48 10.86 -2.89
C LEU A 109 10.24 10.16 -3.45
N MET A 110 9.13 10.88 -3.64
CA MET A 110 7.93 10.31 -4.28
C MET A 110 8.13 10.09 -5.77
N ALA A 111 8.79 11.02 -6.47
CA ALA A 111 9.09 10.91 -7.89
C ALA A 111 9.87 9.62 -8.20
N ASN A 112 10.83 9.25 -7.35
CA ASN A 112 11.56 7.98 -7.42
C ASN A 112 10.65 6.74 -7.26
N VAL A 113 9.62 6.82 -6.42
CA VAL A 113 8.66 5.72 -6.21
C VAL A 113 7.75 5.54 -7.42
N VAL A 114 7.26 6.64 -8.00
CA VAL A 114 6.32 6.59 -9.14
C VAL A 114 7.01 6.53 -10.51
N GLY A 115 8.34 6.68 -10.56
CA GLY A 115 9.10 6.70 -11.81
C GLY A 115 8.84 7.95 -12.66
N GLY A 116 8.54 9.07 -12.02
CA GLY A 116 8.25 10.36 -12.65
C GLY A 116 9.34 11.40 -12.43
N ARG A 117 9.22 12.56 -13.08
CA ARG A 117 10.04 13.74 -12.74
C ARG A 117 9.42 14.52 -11.58
N VAL A 118 10.23 15.31 -10.89
CA VAL A 118 9.79 16.16 -9.77
C VAL A 118 8.66 17.10 -10.19
N GLU A 119 8.75 17.69 -11.38
CA GLU A 119 7.78 18.63 -11.91
C GLU A 119 6.46 17.97 -12.36
N GLU A 120 6.43 16.62 -12.41
CA GLU A 120 5.26 15.85 -12.76
C GLU A 120 4.48 15.35 -11.54
N VAL A 121 5.00 15.55 -10.32
CA VAL A 121 4.43 15.06 -9.07
C VAL A 121 4.07 16.22 -8.13
N ALA A 122 2.88 16.17 -7.53
CA ALA A 122 2.52 17.04 -6.40
C ALA A 122 2.04 16.22 -5.22
N LEU A 123 2.44 16.62 -4.01
CA LEU A 123 1.98 16.02 -2.76
C LEU A 123 0.95 16.96 -2.12
N MET A 124 -0.34 16.68 -2.31
CA MET A 124 -1.41 17.59 -1.92
C MET A 124 -2.70 16.83 -1.56
N ASN A 125 -3.53 17.44 -0.71
CA ASN A 125 -4.87 17.01 -0.36
C ASN A 125 -5.02 15.50 0.00
N ALA A 126 -6.24 14.98 -0.17
CA ALA A 126 -6.58 13.56 -0.11
C ALA A 126 -6.75 12.95 -1.51
N LEU A 127 -6.81 11.62 -1.59
CA LEU A 127 -6.84 10.90 -2.88
C LEU A 127 -8.03 11.30 -3.74
N THR A 128 -9.24 11.22 -3.18
CA THR A 128 -10.47 11.56 -3.90
C THR A 128 -10.53 13.04 -4.26
N VAL A 129 -9.97 13.92 -3.41
CA VAL A 129 -9.87 15.35 -3.72
C VAL A 129 -8.99 15.55 -4.95
N ASN A 130 -7.78 14.97 -4.99
CA ASN A 130 -6.91 15.07 -6.15
C ASN A 130 -7.55 14.48 -7.41
N LEU A 131 -8.32 13.41 -7.28
CA LEU A 131 -9.07 12.85 -8.40
C LEU A 131 -10.06 13.87 -8.96
N HIS A 132 -10.86 14.52 -8.13
CA HIS A 132 -11.78 15.57 -8.57
C HIS A 132 -11.06 16.76 -9.22
N LEU A 133 -9.91 17.17 -8.65
CA LEU A 133 -9.10 18.25 -9.22
C LEU A 133 -8.55 17.92 -10.60
N LEU A 134 -8.17 16.66 -10.83
CA LEU A 134 -7.60 16.20 -12.10
C LEU A 134 -8.66 15.96 -13.18
N LEU A 135 -9.83 15.44 -12.80
CA LEU A 135 -10.85 15.04 -13.77
C LEU A 135 -11.65 16.22 -14.33
N GLY A 136 -11.88 17.27 -13.53
CA GLY A 136 -13.12 18.04 -13.77
C GLY A 136 -14.34 17.11 -13.58
N GLU A 137 -15.55 17.64 -13.54
CA GLU A 137 -16.72 16.80 -13.27
C GLU A 137 -16.97 15.78 -14.40
N GLU A 138 -16.96 14.46 -14.10
CA GLU A 138 -17.97 13.42 -14.41
C GLU A 138 -17.41 11.96 -14.41
N THR A 139 -18.30 10.98 -14.17
CA THR A 139 -18.01 9.57 -13.77
C THR A 139 -18.29 8.52 -14.87
N LEU A 140 -17.67 7.32 -14.81
CA LEU A 140 -17.97 6.17 -15.72
C LEU A 140 -17.95 4.77 -15.06
N ARG A 141 -18.59 3.78 -15.72
CA ARG A 141 -18.77 2.35 -15.31
C ARG A 141 -18.10 1.36 -16.29
N MET A 142 -17.81 0.15 -15.81
CA MET A 142 -16.76 -0.77 -16.30
C MET A 142 -17.08 -1.62 -17.55
N GLU A 143 -18.31 -2.07 -17.74
CA GLU A 143 -18.67 -2.98 -18.86
C GLU A 143 -18.90 -2.26 -20.20
N ASP A 144 -19.08 -0.94 -20.15
CA ASP A 144 -19.11 -0.08 -21.32
C ASP A 144 -17.68 0.22 -21.83
N ILE A 145 -16.64 0.14 -21.00
CA ILE A 145 -15.30 0.69 -21.29
C ILE A 145 -14.60 0.00 -22.48
N ILE A 146 -14.60 -1.32 -22.54
CA ILE A 146 -13.89 -2.05 -23.62
C ILE A 146 -14.66 -1.93 -24.94
N SER A 147 -15.99 -2.07 -24.91
CA SER A 147 -16.86 -1.90 -26.08
C SER A 147 -16.87 -0.45 -26.60
N MET A 148 -16.75 0.55 -25.72
CA MET A 148 -16.74 1.97 -26.07
C MET A 148 -15.36 2.41 -26.60
N ILE A 149 -14.24 1.88 -26.09
CA ILE A 149 -12.90 2.17 -26.64
C ILE A 149 -12.77 1.63 -28.08
N GLU A 150 -13.33 0.46 -28.35
CA GLU A 150 -13.29 -0.13 -29.70
C GLU A 150 -14.31 0.49 -30.68
N LYS A 151 -15.48 0.98 -30.21
CA LYS A 151 -16.51 1.60 -31.07
C LYS A 151 -16.44 3.12 -31.17
N GLU A 152 -16.01 3.79 -30.11
CA GLU A 152 -16.11 5.25 -29.92
C GLU A 152 -14.81 5.84 -29.34
N GLY A 153 -13.65 5.21 -29.58
CA GLY A 153 -12.35 5.67 -29.07
C GLY A 153 -12.03 7.15 -29.38
N ASP A 154 -12.60 7.69 -30.46
CA ASP A 154 -12.50 9.10 -30.87
C ASP A 154 -13.37 10.05 -30.01
N LEU A 155 -14.29 9.53 -29.18
CA LEU A 155 -15.21 10.27 -28.30
C LEU A 155 -14.85 10.14 -26.81
N ILE A 156 -13.85 9.33 -26.45
CA ILE A 156 -13.43 9.11 -25.06
C ILE A 156 -12.38 10.14 -24.65
N ALA A 157 -12.74 11.03 -23.73
CA ALA A 157 -11.85 12.10 -23.25
C ALA A 157 -10.85 11.64 -22.16
N VAL A 158 -11.25 10.74 -21.26
CA VAL A 158 -10.42 10.28 -20.12
C VAL A 158 -10.70 8.81 -19.79
N ILE A 159 -9.65 8.02 -19.59
CA ILE A 159 -9.73 6.66 -19.04
C ILE A 159 -9.21 6.68 -17.60
N LEU A 160 -10.05 6.27 -16.64
CA LEU A 160 -9.71 6.21 -15.22
C LEU A 160 -9.78 4.78 -14.70
N PHE A 161 -8.66 4.25 -14.23
CA PHE A 161 -8.56 2.89 -13.69
C PHE A 161 -7.77 2.86 -12.37
N SER A 162 -8.12 1.95 -11.47
CA SER A 162 -7.28 1.64 -10.32
C SER A 162 -6.06 0.85 -10.79
N GLY A 163 -4.84 1.20 -10.35
CA GLY A 163 -3.66 0.41 -10.72
C GLY A 163 -3.67 -1.01 -10.14
N VAL A 164 -4.08 -1.13 -8.88
CA VAL A 164 -4.39 -2.41 -8.24
C VAL A 164 -5.83 -2.37 -7.74
N GLN A 165 -6.66 -3.31 -8.18
CA GLN A 165 -8.05 -3.40 -7.75
C GLN A 165 -8.12 -3.82 -6.28
N TYR A 166 -8.76 -3.02 -5.44
CA TYR A 166 -8.69 -3.20 -3.99
C TYR A 166 -9.31 -4.53 -3.49
N TYR A 167 -10.42 -4.98 -4.05
CA TYR A 167 -11.13 -6.20 -3.69
C TYR A 167 -10.45 -7.47 -4.23
N THR A 168 -10.07 -7.51 -5.51
CA THR A 168 -9.51 -8.72 -6.15
C THR A 168 -7.99 -8.83 -6.04
N GLY A 169 -7.28 -7.71 -5.82
CA GLY A 169 -5.81 -7.65 -5.80
C GLY A 169 -5.17 -7.67 -7.20
N GLN A 170 -5.98 -7.66 -8.26
CA GLN A 170 -5.52 -7.62 -9.66
C GLN A 170 -4.70 -6.36 -9.91
N LEU A 171 -3.48 -6.53 -10.41
CA LEU A 171 -2.65 -5.49 -10.99
C LEU A 171 -2.96 -5.44 -12.49
N PHE A 172 -3.45 -4.32 -12.98
CA PHE A 172 -3.65 -4.16 -14.42
C PHE A 172 -2.31 -3.87 -15.12
N ASP A 173 -2.23 -4.07 -16.44
CA ASP A 173 -1.04 -3.73 -17.24
C ASP A 173 -0.83 -2.21 -17.25
N MET A 174 -0.19 -1.73 -16.19
CA MET A 174 0.00 -0.31 -15.96
C MET A 174 0.93 0.34 -16.98
N PRO A 175 1.92 -0.30 -17.63
CA PRO A 175 2.59 0.21 -18.82
C PRO A 175 1.68 0.44 -20.05
N ALA A 176 0.58 -0.31 -20.17
CA ALA A 176 -0.49 -0.02 -21.12
C ALA A 176 -1.52 1.01 -20.61
N ILE A 177 -1.66 1.15 -19.28
CA ILE A 177 -2.65 2.03 -18.59
C ILE A 177 -1.96 3.25 -17.90
N THR A 178 -0.74 3.60 -18.29
CA THR A 178 0.23 4.27 -17.39
C THR A 178 -0.16 5.71 -17.07
N LYS A 179 -0.52 5.99 -15.80
CA LYS A 179 0.31 6.89 -14.96
C LYS A 179 0.04 7.07 -13.45
N ALA A 180 -0.82 6.36 -12.70
CA ALA A 180 -0.82 6.53 -11.22
C ALA A 180 -1.55 5.45 -10.41
N GLY A 181 -1.06 5.14 -9.19
CA GLY A 181 -1.94 4.73 -8.09
C GLY A 181 -1.42 3.69 -7.10
N HIS A 182 -0.43 4.02 -6.26
CA HIS A 182 -0.14 3.26 -5.03
C HIS A 182 -0.14 4.18 -3.81
N LYS A 183 -1.29 4.35 -3.14
CA LYS A 183 -1.38 5.22 -1.94
C LYS A 183 -1.29 4.47 -0.61
N LYS A 184 -1.80 3.23 -0.51
CA LYS A 184 -1.97 2.57 0.80
C LYS A 184 -0.68 1.96 1.36
N TYR A 185 0.20 1.48 0.49
CA TYR A 185 1.51 0.92 0.86
C TYR A 185 2.53 1.99 1.31
N MET A 186 2.17 3.27 1.31
CA MET A 186 3.07 4.38 1.62
C MET A 186 3.26 4.63 3.11
N ASN A 187 2.66 3.84 4.02
CA ASN A 187 2.95 3.86 5.46
C ASN A 187 2.94 5.27 6.11
N SER A 188 2.10 6.18 5.62
CA SER A 188 2.13 7.61 6.00
C SER A 188 1.03 8.00 6.98
N GLY A 189 0.34 7.03 7.57
CA GLY A 189 -0.76 7.23 8.52
C GLY A 189 -2.15 7.33 7.87
N ALA A 190 -3.19 7.22 8.71
CA ALA A 190 -4.57 7.31 8.26
C ALA A 190 -4.89 8.71 7.72
N GLY A 191 -5.51 8.78 6.53
CA GLY A 191 -5.92 10.07 5.93
C GLY A 191 -4.75 10.95 5.46
N SER A 192 -3.55 10.39 5.30
CA SER A 192 -2.35 11.15 4.97
C SER A 192 -2.38 11.82 3.59
N LEU A 193 -1.41 12.71 3.38
CA LEU A 193 -1.18 13.48 2.17
C LEU A 193 -1.18 12.58 0.93
N ALA A 194 -1.90 12.95 -0.11
CA ALA A 194 -1.96 12.22 -1.36
C ALA A 194 -0.88 12.69 -2.35
N GLY A 195 -0.61 11.86 -3.36
CA GLY A 195 0.11 12.27 -4.56
C GLY A 195 -0.88 12.56 -5.70
N ALA A 196 -0.50 13.46 -6.58
CA ALA A 196 -1.11 13.68 -7.89
C ALA A 196 0.00 13.72 -8.94
N PHE A 197 -0.34 13.29 -10.15
CA PHE A 197 0.61 13.13 -11.24
C PHE A 197 0.04 13.73 -12.53
N ILE A 198 0.78 14.60 -13.21
CA ILE A 198 0.49 15.03 -14.60
C ILE A 198 1.78 14.95 -15.41
N HIS A 199 1.70 14.33 -16.59
CA HIS A 199 2.87 14.22 -17.46
C HIS A 199 3.31 15.59 -17.97
N GLU A 200 4.62 15.87 -17.99
CA GLU A 200 5.16 17.16 -18.46
C GLU A 200 4.70 17.58 -19.86
N LYS A 201 4.36 16.62 -20.74
CA LYS A 201 3.80 16.91 -22.07
C LYS A 201 2.48 17.68 -22.01
N HIS A 202 1.77 17.58 -20.88
CA HIS A 202 0.51 18.26 -20.63
C HIS A 202 0.66 19.56 -19.84
N ALA A 203 1.89 19.94 -19.45
CA ALA A 203 2.12 21.06 -18.54
C ALA A 203 1.62 22.42 -19.02
N LYS A 204 1.42 22.57 -20.34
CA LYS A 204 0.85 23.76 -20.97
C LYS A 204 -0.55 23.54 -21.55
N SER A 205 -0.92 22.30 -21.85
CA SER A 205 -2.15 21.96 -22.58
C SER A 205 -3.34 21.68 -21.68
N ILE A 206 -3.11 21.29 -20.42
CA ILE A 206 -4.18 21.04 -19.44
C ILE A 206 -3.97 22.02 -18.28
N GLN A 207 -5.04 22.73 -17.91
CA GLN A 207 -5.04 23.75 -16.88
C GLN A 207 -5.98 23.34 -15.74
N PRO A 208 -5.69 23.72 -14.49
CA PRO A 208 -6.56 23.44 -13.36
C PRO A 208 -7.90 24.16 -13.48
N VAL A 209 -8.98 23.46 -13.18
CA VAL A 209 -10.34 24.04 -13.09
C VAL A 209 -10.48 24.91 -11.84
N LEU A 210 -9.91 24.45 -10.72
CA LEU A 210 -9.89 25.16 -9.46
C LEU A 210 -8.48 25.66 -9.19
N ILE A 211 -8.33 26.98 -9.01
CA ILE A 211 -7.06 27.65 -8.77
C ILE A 211 -7.04 28.16 -7.33
N GLY A 212 -5.90 28.00 -6.67
CA GLY A 212 -5.62 28.68 -5.41
C GLY A 212 -4.24 29.31 -5.42
N TRP A 213 -3.96 30.16 -4.42
CA TRP A 213 -2.71 30.91 -4.30
C TRP A 213 -1.45 30.03 -4.25
N TRP A 214 -1.57 28.76 -3.87
CA TRP A 214 -0.42 27.83 -3.85
C TRP A 214 -0.02 27.31 -5.23
N GLY A 215 -0.91 27.46 -6.23
CA GLY A 215 -0.62 27.18 -7.63
C GLY A 215 0.15 28.33 -8.29
N HIS A 216 0.24 29.48 -7.64
CA HIS A 216 1.01 30.63 -8.11
C HIS A 216 2.51 30.40 -7.90
N GLU A 217 3.31 30.86 -8.86
CA GLU A 217 4.78 30.78 -8.89
C GLU A 217 5.42 31.29 -7.58
N MET A 218 6.22 30.45 -6.92
CA MET A 218 6.77 30.74 -5.59
C MET A 218 7.49 32.11 -5.52
N LYS A 219 8.20 32.50 -6.58
CA LYS A 219 8.96 33.77 -6.66
C LYS A 219 8.11 35.02 -6.43
N THR A 220 6.85 34.98 -6.83
CA THR A 220 5.94 36.14 -6.79
C THR A 220 4.71 35.89 -5.92
N ARG A 221 4.53 34.67 -5.39
CA ARG A 221 3.37 34.24 -4.57
C ARG A 221 3.08 35.17 -3.40
N PHE A 222 4.11 35.63 -2.70
CA PHE A 222 3.97 36.48 -1.52
C PHE A 222 3.90 37.98 -1.82
N LEU A 223 3.92 38.40 -3.10
CA LEU A 223 3.67 39.80 -3.47
C LEU A 223 2.21 40.20 -3.30
N MET A 224 1.28 39.22 -3.36
CA MET A 224 -0.16 39.42 -3.14
C MET A 224 -0.79 40.52 -4.03
N ASP A 225 -0.29 40.71 -5.24
CA ASP A 225 -0.77 41.74 -6.17
C ASP A 225 -2.02 41.32 -6.96
N ASN A 226 -2.55 40.13 -6.67
CA ASN A 226 -3.66 39.47 -7.36
C ASN A 226 -3.43 39.28 -8.88
N LYS A 227 -2.19 39.29 -9.35
CA LYS A 227 -1.82 39.01 -10.75
C LYS A 227 -1.28 37.58 -10.86
N LEU A 228 -2.19 36.63 -11.04
CA LEU A 228 -1.85 35.20 -11.07
C LEU A 228 -0.76 34.88 -12.11
N GLN A 229 0.33 34.30 -11.62
CA GLN A 229 1.37 33.64 -12.42
C GLN A 229 1.27 32.15 -12.10
N LEU A 230 0.46 31.43 -12.87
CA LEU A 230 0.18 30.03 -12.59
C LEU A 230 1.40 29.16 -12.90
N SER A 231 1.78 28.31 -11.94
CA SER A 231 2.87 27.35 -12.10
C SER A 231 2.49 26.31 -13.16
N PRO A 232 3.43 25.88 -14.02
CA PRO A 232 3.15 24.91 -15.07
C PRO A 232 2.86 23.50 -14.50
N GLY A 233 2.07 22.72 -15.23
CA GLY A 233 1.81 21.31 -14.92
C GLY A 233 1.10 21.07 -13.59
N ILE A 234 1.44 19.96 -12.92
CA ILE A 234 0.73 19.56 -11.70
C ILE A 234 0.86 20.58 -10.57
N ASN A 235 1.93 21.38 -10.54
CA ASN A 235 2.12 22.39 -9.51
C ASN A 235 1.05 23.50 -9.57
N GLY A 236 0.49 23.78 -10.74
CA GLY A 236 -0.65 24.70 -10.88
C GLY A 236 -1.94 24.20 -10.23
N TYR A 237 -2.07 22.88 -9.99
CA TYR A 237 -3.25 22.27 -9.36
C TYR A 237 -3.23 22.36 -7.84
N ARG A 238 -2.15 22.88 -7.24
CA ARG A 238 -2.09 23.09 -5.79
C ARG A 238 -2.95 24.28 -5.41
N ILE A 239 -3.96 24.06 -4.58
CA ILE A 239 -4.88 25.14 -4.18
C ILE A 239 -4.37 25.84 -2.92
N SER A 240 -3.94 25.06 -1.93
CA SER A 240 -3.64 25.53 -0.57
C SER A 240 -2.26 25.12 -0.10
N ASN A 241 -1.78 25.80 0.95
CA ASN A 241 -0.56 25.42 1.66
C ASN A 241 -0.62 23.98 2.20
N PRO A 242 0.50 23.23 2.17
CA PRO A 242 0.54 21.84 2.60
C PRO A 242 0.48 21.71 4.12
N SER A 243 -0.11 20.62 4.61
CA SER A 243 -0.07 20.29 6.03
C SER A 243 1.29 19.71 6.41
N ILE A 244 2.11 20.48 7.14
CA ILE A 244 3.46 20.06 7.51
C ILE A 244 3.52 18.78 8.36
N LEU A 245 2.52 18.55 9.21
CA LEU A 245 2.49 17.33 10.04
C LEU A 245 2.25 16.07 9.18
N LEU A 246 1.48 16.19 8.10
CA LEU A 246 1.30 15.09 7.15
C LEU A 246 2.55 14.89 6.28
N VAL A 247 3.24 15.98 5.92
CA VAL A 247 4.55 15.91 5.25
C VAL A 247 5.54 15.11 6.10
N CYS A 248 5.61 15.34 7.42
CA CYS A 248 6.49 14.59 8.33
C CYS A 248 6.24 13.09 8.29
N ALA A 249 4.97 12.68 8.38
CA ALA A 249 4.61 11.27 8.36
C ALA A 249 4.92 10.61 7.01
N LEU A 250 4.70 11.31 5.91
CA LEU A 250 5.02 10.83 4.57
C LEU A 250 6.54 10.76 4.34
N GLN A 251 7.29 11.77 4.76
CA GLN A 251 8.76 11.82 4.65
C GLN A 251 9.41 10.64 5.36
N ALA A 252 9.01 10.37 6.61
CA ALA A 252 9.55 9.26 7.40
C ALA A 252 9.38 7.89 6.71
N SER A 253 8.32 7.73 5.91
CA SER A 253 8.12 6.54 5.09
C SER A 253 8.95 6.57 3.80
N LEU A 254 8.91 7.69 3.07
CA LEU A 254 9.59 7.85 1.79
C LEU A 254 11.12 7.69 1.91
N GLU A 255 11.71 8.10 3.01
CA GLU A 255 13.13 7.87 3.29
C GLU A 255 13.46 6.38 3.44
N ILE A 256 12.54 5.55 3.96
CA ILE A 256 12.72 4.08 4.00
C ILE A 256 12.63 3.50 2.59
N PHE A 257 11.68 3.97 1.76
CA PHE A 257 11.61 3.58 0.36
C PHE A 257 12.91 3.92 -0.38
N ASN A 258 13.54 5.05 -0.07
CA ASN A 258 14.79 5.51 -0.69
C ASN A 258 16.04 4.72 -0.24
N GLN A 259 15.96 3.90 0.81
CA GLN A 259 17.02 2.95 1.17
C GLN A 259 17.06 1.72 0.24
N THR A 260 16.07 1.58 -0.65
CA THR A 260 15.97 0.47 -1.61
C THR A 260 15.39 0.97 -2.93
N SER A 261 14.95 0.06 -3.79
CA SER A 261 14.27 0.39 -5.04
C SER A 261 12.94 -0.33 -5.15
N MET A 262 12.00 0.26 -5.88
CA MET A 262 10.74 -0.40 -6.23
C MET A 262 10.97 -1.74 -6.96
N LYS A 263 12.04 -1.86 -7.74
CA LYS A 263 12.46 -3.11 -8.38
C LYS A 263 12.80 -4.20 -7.35
N ALA A 264 13.59 -3.86 -6.33
CA ALA A 264 13.95 -4.80 -5.26
C ALA A 264 12.73 -5.18 -4.41
N LEU A 265 11.90 -4.21 -4.03
CA LEU A 265 10.64 -4.45 -3.31
C LEU A 265 9.70 -5.36 -4.11
N ARG A 266 9.54 -5.09 -5.41
CA ARG A 266 8.72 -5.93 -6.29
C ARG A 266 9.27 -7.35 -6.40
N LYS A 267 10.59 -7.51 -6.56
CA LYS A 267 11.23 -8.83 -6.60
C LYS A 267 10.94 -9.64 -5.33
N LYS A 268 11.07 -9.02 -4.14
CA LYS A 268 10.71 -9.66 -2.87
C LYS A 268 9.21 -9.98 -2.80
N SER A 269 8.34 -9.04 -3.19
CA SER A 269 6.87 -9.23 -3.21
C SER A 269 6.46 -10.43 -4.06
N VAL A 270 7.02 -10.59 -5.26
CA VAL A 270 6.70 -11.74 -6.13
C VAL A 270 7.01 -13.06 -5.42
N LEU A 271 8.18 -13.17 -4.78
CA LEU A 271 8.58 -14.38 -4.06
C LEU A 271 7.79 -14.59 -2.76
N LEU A 272 7.56 -13.53 -1.98
CA LEU A 272 6.86 -13.58 -0.69
C LEU A 272 5.38 -13.93 -0.86
N THR A 273 4.68 -13.26 -1.78
CA THR A 273 3.29 -13.58 -2.12
C THR A 273 3.20 -14.92 -2.86
N GLY A 274 4.20 -15.27 -3.68
CA GLY A 274 4.28 -16.59 -4.32
C GLY A 274 4.47 -17.73 -3.32
N TYR A 275 5.24 -17.50 -2.25
CA TYR A 275 5.39 -18.45 -1.14
C TYR A 275 4.06 -18.65 -0.41
N LEU A 276 3.35 -17.56 -0.09
CA LEU A 276 2.00 -17.63 0.50
C LEU A 276 1.04 -18.43 -0.41
N GLU A 277 0.99 -18.12 -1.70
CA GLU A 277 0.17 -18.84 -2.69
C GLU A 277 0.52 -20.34 -2.72
N CYS A 278 1.81 -20.68 -2.71
CA CYS A 278 2.28 -22.06 -2.74
C CYS A 278 1.82 -22.84 -1.49
N LEU A 279 1.99 -22.27 -0.30
CA LEU A 279 1.56 -22.92 0.94
C LEU A 279 0.03 -23.09 1.01
N ILE A 280 -0.75 -22.09 0.60
CA ILE A 280 -2.22 -22.22 0.53
C ILE A 280 -2.61 -23.37 -0.41
N LYS A 281 -1.99 -23.43 -1.60
CA LYS A 281 -2.28 -24.47 -2.60
C LYS A 281 -1.85 -25.87 -2.16
N GLN A 282 -0.87 -26.00 -1.29
CA GLN A 282 -0.44 -27.31 -0.78
C GLN A 282 -1.25 -27.77 0.43
N CYS A 283 -1.66 -26.85 1.31
CA CYS A 283 -2.33 -27.19 2.57
C CYS A 283 -3.86 -27.20 2.47
N TYR A 284 -4.44 -26.32 1.65
CA TYR A 284 -5.87 -25.96 1.76
C TYR A 284 -6.61 -25.98 0.41
N THR A 285 -6.17 -26.80 -0.55
CA THR A 285 -6.95 -27.06 -1.77
C THR A 285 -8.13 -27.97 -1.50
N LYS A 286 -9.14 -27.90 -2.37
CA LYS A 286 -10.29 -28.80 -2.35
C LYS A 286 -9.80 -30.25 -2.49
N ASP A 287 -10.20 -31.09 -1.55
CA ASP A 287 -9.94 -32.52 -1.55
C ASP A 287 -11.20 -33.26 -1.99
N GLU A 288 -11.20 -33.83 -3.19
CA GLU A 288 -12.37 -34.58 -3.68
C GLU A 288 -12.60 -35.89 -2.90
N SER A 289 -11.60 -36.37 -2.14
CA SER A 289 -11.72 -37.55 -1.29
C SER A 289 -12.31 -37.27 0.10
N ASP A 290 -12.28 -36.00 0.54
CA ASP A 290 -12.89 -35.54 1.79
C ASP A 290 -13.68 -34.24 1.58
N PRO A 291 -14.96 -34.35 1.16
CA PRO A 291 -15.82 -33.19 0.91
C PRO A 291 -16.08 -32.31 2.14
N GLN A 292 -15.83 -32.81 3.35
CA GLN A 292 -16.05 -32.07 4.60
C GLN A 292 -14.82 -31.24 4.99
N LYS A 293 -13.66 -31.51 4.40
CA LYS A 293 -12.44 -30.75 4.66
C LYS A 293 -12.56 -29.30 4.15
N PRO A 294 -12.29 -28.29 4.99
CA PRO A 294 -12.36 -26.91 4.56
C PRO A 294 -11.26 -26.62 3.55
N TYR A 295 -11.58 -25.82 2.55
CA TYR A 295 -10.63 -25.39 1.54
C TYR A 295 -10.69 -23.89 1.29
N VAL A 296 -9.62 -23.38 0.70
CA VAL A 296 -9.41 -21.97 0.38
C VAL A 296 -9.18 -21.83 -1.12
N LYS A 297 -9.95 -20.95 -1.77
CA LYS A 297 -9.80 -20.57 -3.16
C LYS A 297 -9.18 -19.18 -3.25
N ILE A 298 -8.08 -19.05 -3.99
CA ILE A 298 -7.50 -17.75 -4.34
C ILE A 298 -8.27 -17.20 -5.53
N ILE A 299 -8.81 -15.98 -5.42
CA ILE A 299 -9.50 -15.30 -6.54
C ILE A 299 -8.61 -14.25 -7.22
N THR A 300 -7.50 -13.88 -6.60
CA THR A 300 -6.46 -13.05 -7.23
C THR A 300 -5.84 -13.82 -8.40
N PRO A 301 -5.54 -13.16 -9.54
CA PRO A 301 -4.88 -13.80 -10.68
C PRO A 301 -3.60 -14.56 -10.28
N SER A 302 -3.40 -15.75 -10.83
CA SER A 302 -2.23 -16.58 -10.58
C SER A 302 -0.98 -16.10 -11.33
N ASN A 303 -1.16 -15.38 -12.44
CA ASN A 303 -0.06 -14.78 -13.16
C ASN A 303 0.62 -13.74 -12.26
N VAL A 304 1.91 -13.93 -11.99
CA VAL A 304 2.67 -13.08 -11.07
C VAL A 304 2.70 -11.63 -11.53
N GLU A 305 2.64 -11.37 -12.84
CA GLU A 305 2.62 -10.01 -13.41
C GLU A 305 1.24 -9.32 -13.30
N GLU A 306 0.18 -10.08 -13.03
CA GLU A 306 -1.20 -9.57 -12.91
C GLU A 306 -1.64 -9.39 -11.45
N ARG A 307 -0.70 -9.47 -10.50
CA ARG A 307 -0.99 -9.26 -9.06
C ARG A 307 0.09 -8.52 -8.29
N GLY A 308 -0.35 -7.79 -7.27
CA GLY A 308 0.51 -7.12 -6.29
C GLY A 308 0.88 -8.02 -5.09
N CYS A 309 1.01 -7.39 -3.92
CA CYS A 309 1.27 -8.10 -2.65
C CYS A 309 0.06 -8.89 -2.15
N GLN A 310 -1.15 -8.44 -2.48
CA GLN A 310 -2.40 -8.97 -1.95
C GLN A 310 -2.81 -10.28 -2.63
N LEU A 311 -3.24 -11.25 -1.83
CA LEU A 311 -4.11 -12.33 -2.24
C LEU A 311 -5.49 -12.16 -1.59
N SER A 312 -6.53 -12.31 -2.39
CA SER A 312 -7.91 -12.36 -1.97
C SER A 312 -8.37 -13.81 -1.94
N LEU A 313 -8.85 -14.25 -0.78
CA LEU A 313 -9.14 -15.64 -0.46
C LEU A 313 -10.65 -15.80 -0.21
N VAL A 314 -11.23 -16.85 -0.78
CA VAL A 314 -12.61 -17.30 -0.53
C VAL A 314 -12.54 -18.66 0.15
N PHE A 315 -13.44 -18.89 1.09
CA PHE A 315 -13.44 -20.07 1.96
C PHE A 315 -14.67 -20.94 1.69
N SER A 316 -14.52 -22.25 1.81
CA SER A 316 -15.65 -23.19 1.73
C SER A 316 -16.53 -23.18 2.99
N VAL A 317 -16.06 -22.55 4.07
CA VAL A 317 -16.76 -22.34 5.33
C VAL A 317 -17.04 -20.84 5.54
N PRO A 318 -18.03 -20.48 6.37
CA PRO A 318 -18.32 -19.09 6.74
C PRO A 318 -17.07 -18.27 7.13
N ILE A 319 -16.70 -17.29 6.30
CA ILE A 319 -15.52 -16.44 6.51
C ILE A 319 -15.55 -15.72 7.86
N LYS A 320 -16.74 -15.36 8.36
CA LYS A 320 -16.88 -14.59 9.61
C LYS A 320 -16.31 -15.35 10.80
N THR A 321 -16.47 -16.68 10.82
CA THR A 321 -15.90 -17.53 11.87
C THR A 321 -14.39 -17.63 11.71
N VAL A 322 -13.91 -17.89 10.50
CA VAL A 322 -12.46 -17.96 10.21
C VAL A 322 -11.76 -16.65 10.56
N TYR A 323 -12.34 -15.50 10.19
CA TYR A 323 -11.81 -14.17 10.47
C TYR A 323 -11.69 -13.92 11.98
N LYS A 324 -12.73 -14.23 12.77
CA LYS A 324 -12.67 -14.13 14.23
C LYS A 324 -11.60 -15.02 14.83
N GLU A 325 -11.46 -16.25 14.35
CA GLU A 325 -10.44 -17.19 14.82
C GLU A 325 -9.02 -16.72 14.46
N LEU A 326 -8.83 -16.05 13.32
CA LEU A 326 -7.58 -15.40 12.94
C LEU A 326 -7.25 -14.21 13.86
N GLU A 327 -8.22 -13.34 14.14
CA GLU A 327 -8.05 -12.18 15.04
C GLU A 327 -7.70 -12.61 16.48
N LYS A 328 -8.37 -13.65 16.99
CA LYS A 328 -8.06 -14.27 18.29
C LYS A 328 -6.61 -14.72 18.39
N ARG A 329 -6.03 -15.19 17.29
CA ARG A 329 -4.65 -15.70 17.22
C ARG A 329 -3.63 -14.65 16.75
N GLY A 330 -3.99 -13.37 16.81
CA GLY A 330 -3.06 -12.27 16.57
C GLY A 330 -2.71 -12.03 15.10
N VAL A 331 -3.61 -12.37 14.17
CA VAL A 331 -3.48 -12.01 12.75
C VAL A 331 -4.26 -10.74 12.46
N ALA A 332 -3.58 -9.69 11.99
CA ALA A 332 -4.23 -8.49 11.50
C ALA A 332 -4.47 -8.62 9.99
N CYS A 333 -5.74 -8.73 9.61
CA CYS A 333 -6.20 -8.94 8.24
C CYS A 333 -7.46 -8.13 7.94
N ASP A 334 -7.90 -8.09 6.67
CA ASP A 334 -9.10 -7.36 6.26
C ASP A 334 -10.10 -8.32 5.61
N MET A 335 -11.29 -8.44 6.20
CA MET A 335 -12.42 -9.15 5.62
C MET A 335 -13.30 -8.18 4.81
N ARG A 336 -13.80 -8.65 3.66
CA ARG A 336 -14.77 -7.94 2.82
C ARG A 336 -16.00 -8.80 2.61
N GLU A 337 -17.16 -8.18 2.84
CA GLU A 337 -18.43 -8.76 2.47
C GLU A 337 -18.47 -8.97 0.94
N PRO A 338 -19.13 -10.04 0.46
CA PRO A 338 -19.85 -11.03 1.26
C PRO A 338 -18.96 -12.13 1.88
N ASN A 339 -17.80 -12.46 1.31
CA ASN A 339 -17.05 -13.66 1.72
C ASN A 339 -15.52 -13.68 1.43
N VAL A 340 -14.85 -12.52 1.35
CA VAL A 340 -13.44 -12.45 0.96
C VAL A 340 -12.55 -12.06 2.15
N LEU A 341 -11.43 -12.76 2.32
CA LEU A 341 -10.31 -12.33 3.16
C LEU A 341 -9.20 -11.76 2.28
N ARG A 342 -8.75 -10.54 2.57
CA ARG A 342 -7.62 -9.91 1.88
C ARG A 342 -6.39 -10.00 2.77
N ILE A 343 -5.34 -10.62 2.25
CA ILE A 343 -4.07 -10.84 2.93
C ILE A 343 -2.95 -10.29 2.04
N ALA A 344 -2.14 -9.37 2.56
CA ALA A 344 -1.10 -8.70 1.78
C ALA A 344 0.23 -8.67 2.54
N PRO A 345 1.11 -9.67 2.38
CA PRO A 345 2.48 -9.60 2.89
C PRO A 345 3.28 -8.54 2.13
N VAL A 346 3.68 -7.47 2.82
CA VAL A 346 4.38 -6.31 2.25
C VAL A 346 5.90 -6.48 2.41
N PRO A 347 6.71 -6.31 1.34
CA PRO A 347 8.14 -6.59 1.36
C PRO A 347 8.96 -5.71 2.32
N LEU A 348 8.46 -4.54 2.72
CA LEU A 348 9.16 -3.63 3.63
C LEU A 348 9.32 -4.18 5.04
N TYR A 349 8.32 -4.93 5.51
CA TYR A 349 8.27 -5.34 6.91
C TYR A 349 7.79 -6.77 7.12
N ASN A 350 7.15 -7.44 6.17
CA ASN A 350 6.80 -8.86 6.33
C ASN A 350 7.95 -9.78 5.93
N SER A 351 8.02 -10.90 6.64
CA SER A 351 9.02 -11.96 6.44
C SER A 351 8.36 -13.23 5.88
N PHE A 352 9.16 -14.15 5.35
CA PHE A 352 8.70 -15.48 4.97
C PHE A 352 8.24 -16.27 6.21
N SER A 353 8.86 -16.03 7.37
CA SER A 353 8.38 -16.57 8.64
C SER A 353 7.00 -16.04 9.06
N ASP A 354 6.65 -14.78 8.76
CA ASP A 354 5.27 -14.28 8.98
C ASP A 354 4.26 -15.05 8.11
N VAL A 355 4.61 -15.32 6.85
CA VAL A 355 3.79 -16.11 5.93
C VAL A 355 3.63 -17.54 6.43
N TYR A 356 4.71 -18.16 6.91
CA TYR A 356 4.65 -19.49 7.50
C TYR A 356 3.77 -19.54 8.76
N ARG A 357 3.97 -18.58 9.68
CA ARG A 357 3.14 -18.43 10.89
C ARG A 357 1.66 -18.26 10.54
N PHE A 358 1.35 -17.41 9.55
CA PHE A 358 -0.02 -17.23 9.05
C PHE A 358 -0.64 -18.55 8.60
N ILE A 359 0.08 -19.37 7.83
CA ILE A 359 -0.43 -20.64 7.29
C ILE A 359 -0.77 -21.63 8.41
N ASN A 360 0.05 -21.69 9.45
CA ASN A 360 -0.24 -22.53 10.62
C ASN A 360 -1.46 -22.01 11.39
N ILE A 361 -1.54 -20.69 11.62
CA ILE A 361 -2.69 -20.07 12.29
C ILE A 361 -3.97 -20.27 11.48
N LEU A 362 -3.90 -20.18 10.16
CA LEU A 362 -5.02 -20.43 9.24
C LEU A 362 -5.54 -21.86 9.39
N GLY A 363 -4.66 -22.85 9.53
CA GLY A 363 -5.05 -24.24 9.79
C GLY A 363 -5.82 -24.37 11.10
N CYS A 364 -5.30 -23.78 12.19
CA CYS A 364 -6.01 -23.75 13.47
C CYS A 364 -7.38 -23.06 13.37
N ALA A 365 -7.46 -21.94 12.64
CA ALA A 365 -8.71 -21.19 12.46
C ALA A 365 -9.75 -21.98 11.65
N LEU A 366 -9.34 -22.69 10.60
CA LEU A 366 -10.20 -23.56 9.81
C LEU A 366 -10.75 -24.72 10.67
N THR A 367 -9.89 -25.40 11.44
CA THR A 367 -10.30 -26.49 12.33
C THR A 367 -11.26 -26.01 13.42
N ALA A 368 -11.00 -24.85 14.03
CA ALA A 368 -11.90 -24.27 15.03
C ALA A 368 -13.26 -23.89 14.43
N SER A 369 -13.27 -23.33 13.22
CA SER A 369 -14.50 -22.93 12.52
C SER A 369 -15.42 -24.09 12.19
N GLN A 370 -14.89 -25.30 11.96
CA GLN A 370 -15.70 -26.51 11.77
C GLN A 370 -16.39 -26.96 13.05
N LYS A 371 -15.73 -26.83 14.22
CA LYS A 371 -16.28 -27.25 15.52
C LYS A 371 -17.44 -26.38 15.99
N GLU A 372 -17.52 -25.13 15.57
CA GLU A 372 -18.67 -24.25 15.89
C GLU A 372 -19.91 -24.54 15.01
N GLN A 373 -19.75 -25.32 13.93
CA GLN A 373 -20.84 -25.67 13.00
C GLN A 373 -21.36 -27.11 13.18
N ALA A 374 -20.62 -27.96 13.88
CA ALA A 374 -21.04 -29.30 14.31
C ALA A 374 -21.75 -29.21 15.65
#